data_AF-A9U8E2-F1
#
_entry.id   AF-A9U8E2-F1
#
_cell.length_a   1.000
_cell.length_b   1.000
_cell.length_c   1.000
_cell.angle_alpha   90.00
_cell.angle_beta   90.00
_cell.angle_gamma   90.00
#
_symmetry.space_group_name_H-M   'P 1'
#
loop_
_entity.id
_entity.type
_entity.pdbx_description
1 polymer ?
#
loop_
_entity_poly.entity_id
_entity_poly.type
_entity_poly.pdbx_seq_one_letter_code
_entity_poly.pdbx_strand_id
1 'polypeptide(L)'
;MKRQAEQRARQWFIKTLVVAVGTSLLLSACGGGGKSGSADSSAPTKIQMQTLNYATEFIDNTNPIWKEFEKRTNTQLDITWLSPTTSEEKINVMLASGDLPEVTFVESLLNPQLQKMIGQGVFWDLTPFIKDYPNLSQPALAEMWTDSKVDGKNYSIPRYYPSYGGGAFPILRKDWMDKLGLQTPTTMDQFFDVLKAFKEKDPNGNGQADEIPYAANSDTMGFVYGVFNGVQGAWKLKDDKLVPTITEDASRDALLWIKKAYDAGLFPKDFAIL
;
A
#
# COMPACT_ATOMS: atom_id res chain seq x y z
N MET A 1 26.45 -53.23 -36.91
CA MET A 1 26.61 -52.32 -38.07
C MET A 1 25.32 -51.64 -38.53
N LYS A 2 24.11 -52.22 -38.42
CA LYS A 2 22.85 -51.53 -38.83
C LYS A 2 22.42 -50.35 -37.93
N ARG A 3 22.65 -50.39 -36.61
CA ARG A 3 22.26 -49.30 -35.68
C ARG A 3 23.06 -47.99 -35.81
N GLN A 4 24.30 -48.04 -36.30
CA GLN A 4 25.12 -46.83 -36.52
C GLN A 4 24.76 -46.09 -37.82
N ALA A 5 24.19 -46.79 -38.81
CA ALA A 5 23.70 -46.17 -40.04
C ALA A 5 22.39 -45.38 -39.80
N GLU A 6 21.50 -45.91 -38.96
CA GLU A 6 20.23 -45.25 -38.59
C GLU A 6 20.44 -43.98 -37.75
N GLN A 7 21.42 -43.98 -36.83
CA GLN A 7 21.74 -42.78 -36.04
C GLN A 7 22.38 -41.66 -36.88
N ARG A 8 23.20 -42.00 -37.88
CA ARG A 8 23.79 -41.01 -38.80
C ARG A 8 22.75 -40.42 -39.76
N ALA A 9 21.80 -41.21 -40.25
CA ALA A 9 20.70 -40.74 -41.08
C ALA A 9 19.77 -39.78 -40.31
N ARG A 10 19.49 -40.07 -39.04
CA ARG A 10 18.62 -39.24 -38.18
C ARG A 10 19.28 -37.91 -37.79
N GLN A 11 20.60 -37.88 -37.58
CA GLN A 11 21.34 -36.63 -37.34
C GLN A 11 21.50 -35.77 -38.60
N TRP A 12 21.55 -36.38 -39.79
CA TRP A 12 21.57 -35.64 -41.05
C TRP A 12 20.21 -34.99 -41.35
N PHE A 13 19.11 -35.70 -41.13
CA PHE A 13 17.75 -35.16 -41.29
C PHE A 13 17.42 -33.99 -40.35
N ILE A 14 17.91 -34.01 -39.10
CA ILE A 14 17.67 -32.93 -38.14
C ILE A 14 18.48 -31.67 -38.51
N LYS A 15 19.68 -31.81 -39.09
CA LYS A 15 20.48 -30.66 -39.54
C LYS A 15 19.94 -30.02 -40.81
N THR A 16 19.31 -30.78 -41.71
CA THR A 16 18.69 -30.23 -42.94
C THR A 16 17.36 -29.52 -42.66
N LEU A 17 16.63 -29.92 -41.61
CA LEU A 17 15.37 -29.27 -41.21
C LEU A 17 15.59 -27.91 -40.52
N VAL A 18 16.70 -27.74 -39.80
CA VAL A 18 17.06 -26.49 -39.09
C VAL A 18 17.59 -25.40 -40.04
N VAL A 19 18.06 -25.76 -41.23
CA VAL A 19 18.50 -24.79 -42.26
C VAL A 19 17.34 -24.33 -43.16
N ALA A 20 16.20 -25.03 -43.18
CA ALA A 20 15.07 -24.70 -44.06
C ALA A 20 13.98 -23.81 -43.43
N VAL A 21 14.06 -23.50 -42.12
CA VAL A 21 13.13 -22.57 -41.44
C VAL A 21 13.76 -21.19 -41.19
N GLY A 22 15.06 -21.04 -41.47
CA GLY A 22 15.82 -19.80 -41.25
C GLY A 22 15.81 -18.78 -42.40
N THR A 23 15.10 -19.02 -43.50
CA THR A 23 15.22 -18.21 -44.74
C THR A 23 13.91 -17.58 -45.23
N SER A 24 12.86 -17.57 -44.40
CA SER A 24 11.54 -17.04 -44.78
C SER A 24 11.19 -15.67 -44.18
N LEU A 25 12.12 -14.99 -43.51
CA LEU A 25 11.88 -13.68 -42.88
C LEU A 25 12.73 -12.52 -43.44
N LEU A 26 13.40 -12.71 -44.59
CA LEU A 26 14.22 -11.66 -45.24
C LEU A 26 13.66 -11.12 -46.56
N LEU A 27 12.37 -11.32 -46.84
CA LEU A 27 11.70 -10.78 -48.03
C LEU A 27 10.66 -9.71 -47.67
N SER A 28 11.14 -8.56 -47.21
CA SER A 28 10.51 -7.25 -47.42
C SER A 28 11.50 -6.14 -47.06
N ALA A 29 12.61 -6.08 -47.79
CA ALA A 29 13.49 -4.92 -47.80
C ALA A 29 13.89 -4.63 -49.25
N CYS A 30 13.55 -3.40 -49.66
CA CYS A 30 13.86 -2.73 -50.93
C CYS A 30 12.90 -2.96 -52.10
N GLY A 31 12.00 -1.98 -52.32
CA GLY A 31 11.32 -1.80 -53.60
C GLY A 31 10.20 -0.75 -53.60
N GLY A 32 10.45 0.50 -53.19
CA GLY A 32 9.47 1.58 -53.38
C GLY A 32 9.76 2.81 -52.54
N GLY A 33 10.14 3.91 -53.19
CA GLY A 33 10.62 5.13 -52.54
C GLY A 33 9.60 5.84 -51.65
N GLY A 34 10.13 6.51 -50.63
CA GLY A 34 9.64 7.81 -50.18
C GLY A 34 8.26 7.83 -49.50
N LYS A 35 8.17 7.27 -48.29
CA LYS A 35 7.61 7.95 -47.11
C LYS A 35 7.85 7.06 -45.90
N SER A 36 8.73 7.53 -45.01
CA SER A 36 8.76 7.10 -43.62
C SER A 36 7.36 7.33 -43.06
N GLY A 37 6.56 6.27 -43.01
CA GLY A 37 5.32 6.26 -42.26
C GLY A 37 5.69 6.43 -40.79
N SER A 38 5.58 7.66 -40.29
CA SER A 38 5.37 7.89 -38.86
C SER A 38 4.26 6.93 -38.45
N ALA A 39 4.54 6.05 -37.49
CA ALA A 39 3.46 5.37 -36.79
C ALA A 39 2.46 6.45 -36.37
N ASP A 40 1.20 6.22 -36.72
CA ASP A 40 0.11 7.14 -36.46
C ASP A 40 0.02 7.34 -34.94
N SER A 41 0.51 8.50 -34.45
CA SER A 41 0.62 8.83 -33.03
C SER A 41 -0.74 9.21 -32.41
N SER A 42 -1.83 8.67 -32.97
CA SER A 42 -3.21 9.06 -32.68
C SER A 42 -3.99 8.01 -31.88
N ALA A 43 -3.56 6.75 -31.87
CA ALA A 43 -4.19 5.73 -31.04
C ALA A 43 -3.84 5.94 -29.55
N PRO A 44 -4.81 5.78 -28.62
CA PRO A 44 -4.52 5.87 -27.19
C PRO A 44 -3.51 4.81 -26.74
N THR A 45 -2.57 5.21 -25.86
CA THR A 45 -1.61 4.28 -25.25
C THR A 45 -2.32 3.43 -24.21
N LYS A 46 -2.29 2.10 -24.35
CA LYS A 46 -2.86 1.18 -23.36
C LYS A 46 -1.93 1.02 -22.18
N ILE A 47 -2.44 1.13 -20.97
CA ILE A 47 -1.69 0.97 -19.72
C ILE A 47 -2.52 0.09 -18.78
N GLN A 48 -1.96 -1.04 -18.35
CA GLN A 48 -2.54 -1.82 -17.27
C GLN A 48 -1.99 -1.30 -15.95
N MET A 49 -2.88 -1.18 -14.97
CA MET A 49 -2.50 -0.73 -13.65
C MET A 49 -3.33 -1.34 -12.55
N GLN A 50 -2.79 -1.30 -11.34
CA GLN A 50 -3.46 -1.72 -10.14
C GLN A 50 -3.47 -0.61 -9.11
N THR A 51 -4.61 -0.46 -8.43
CA THR A 51 -4.74 0.49 -7.31
C THR A 51 -5.90 0.09 -6.38
N LEU A 52 -6.01 0.80 -5.26
CA LEU A 52 -7.01 0.53 -4.23
C LEU A 52 -8.37 1.13 -4.58
N ASN A 53 -9.44 0.39 -4.30
CA ASN A 53 -10.81 0.90 -4.28
C ASN A 53 -11.32 1.03 -2.83
N TYR A 54 -11.51 2.27 -2.39
CA TYR A 54 -12.07 2.58 -1.07
C TYR A 54 -13.59 2.81 -1.09
N ALA A 55 -14.24 2.77 -2.26
CA ALA A 55 -15.68 2.93 -2.35
C ALA A 55 -16.40 1.67 -1.83
N THR A 56 -17.59 1.90 -1.26
CA THR A 56 -18.50 0.82 -0.84
C THR A 56 -19.02 0.01 -2.02
N GLU A 57 -19.09 0.63 -3.20
CA GLU A 57 -19.45 -0.01 -4.46
C GLU A 57 -18.20 -0.25 -5.31
N PHE A 58 -18.24 -1.29 -6.14
CA PHE A 58 -17.14 -1.57 -7.06
C PHE A 58 -17.08 -0.47 -8.12
N ILE A 59 -15.96 0.25 -8.18
CA ILE A 59 -15.73 1.26 -9.21
C ILE A 59 -15.42 0.52 -10.51
N ASP A 60 -16.23 0.76 -11.55
CA ASP A 60 -15.87 0.34 -12.90
C ASP A 60 -14.97 1.39 -13.58
N ASN A 61 -14.25 0.97 -14.63
CA ASN A 61 -13.37 1.85 -15.40
C ASN A 61 -14.17 2.83 -16.30
N THR A 62 -15.46 3.07 -16.02
CA THR A 62 -16.33 3.94 -16.82
C THR A 62 -16.65 5.28 -16.17
N ASN A 63 -16.14 5.51 -14.95
CA ASN A 63 -16.28 6.78 -14.22
C ASN A 63 -15.89 7.98 -15.10
N PRO A 64 -16.70 9.07 -15.14
CA PRO A 64 -16.41 10.27 -15.93
C PRO A 64 -15.02 10.89 -15.69
N ILE A 65 -14.50 10.79 -14.46
CA ILE A 65 -13.15 11.28 -14.12
C ILE A 65 -12.08 10.49 -14.88
N TRP A 66 -12.21 9.15 -14.95
CA TRP A 66 -11.27 8.30 -15.68
C TRP A 66 -11.33 8.54 -17.18
N LYS A 67 -12.54 8.66 -17.75
CA LYS A 67 -12.71 8.98 -19.18
C LYS A 67 -12.10 10.33 -19.56
N GLU A 68 -12.26 11.35 -18.72
CA GLU A 68 -11.65 12.66 -18.97
C GLU A 68 -10.12 12.60 -18.81
N PHE A 69 -9.61 11.82 -17.85
CA PHE A 69 -8.17 11.57 -17.70
C PHE A 69 -7.58 10.87 -18.93
N GLU A 70 -8.18 9.78 -19.39
CA GLU A 70 -7.81 9.05 -20.61
C GLU A 70 -7.77 9.96 -21.83
N LYS A 71 -8.82 10.79 -22.00
CA LYS A 71 -8.89 11.78 -23.10
C LYS A 71 -7.76 12.80 -23.05
N ARG A 72 -7.45 13.36 -21.88
CA ARG A 72 -6.40 14.38 -21.71
C ARG A 72 -5.00 13.83 -21.90
N THR A 73 -4.80 12.56 -21.55
CA THR A 73 -3.50 11.89 -21.59
C THR A 73 -3.30 11.08 -22.86
N ASN A 74 -4.34 10.95 -23.70
CA ASN A 74 -4.39 10.03 -24.84
C ASN A 74 -4.00 8.61 -24.43
N THR A 75 -4.61 8.12 -23.35
CA THR A 75 -4.39 6.77 -22.81
C THR A 75 -5.68 5.97 -22.78
N GLN A 76 -5.54 4.64 -22.65
CA GLN A 76 -6.60 3.71 -22.31
C GLN A 76 -6.13 2.94 -21.08
N LEU A 77 -6.78 3.15 -19.94
CA LEU A 77 -6.41 2.56 -18.66
C LEU A 77 -7.20 1.27 -18.42
N ASP A 78 -6.48 0.18 -18.23
CA ASP A 78 -7.02 -1.07 -17.71
C ASP A 78 -6.68 -1.16 -16.22
N ILE A 79 -7.59 -0.64 -15.39
CA ILE A 79 -7.40 -0.58 -13.93
C ILE A 79 -7.99 -1.82 -13.28
N THR A 80 -7.15 -2.59 -12.62
CA THR A 80 -7.55 -3.64 -11.68
C THR A 80 -7.65 -3.06 -10.28
N TRP A 81 -8.86 -3.06 -9.72
CA TRP A 81 -9.16 -2.51 -8.41
C TRP A 81 -8.99 -3.55 -7.29
N LEU A 82 -8.21 -3.19 -6.27
CA LEU A 82 -7.95 -4.02 -5.10
C LEU A 82 -8.76 -3.51 -3.89
N SER A 83 -9.31 -4.42 -3.09
CA SER A 83 -9.88 -4.06 -1.79
C SER A 83 -8.74 -3.75 -0.81
N PRO A 84 -8.78 -2.63 -0.06
CA PRO A 84 -7.78 -2.28 0.96
C PRO A 84 -7.55 -3.40 1.99
N THR A 85 -8.58 -4.19 2.30
CA THR A 85 -8.48 -5.28 3.28
C THR A 85 -7.79 -6.53 2.77
N THR A 86 -7.56 -6.65 1.45
CA THR A 86 -6.96 -7.85 0.82
C THR A 86 -5.81 -7.50 -0.12
N SER A 87 -5.47 -6.21 -0.23
CA SER A 87 -4.51 -5.70 -1.20
C SER A 87 -3.12 -6.26 -0.94
N GLU A 88 -2.68 -6.31 0.32
CA GLU A 88 -1.35 -6.77 0.69
C GLU A 88 -1.10 -8.22 0.26
N GLU A 89 -2.03 -9.14 0.55
CA GLU A 89 -1.91 -10.54 0.14
C GLU A 89 -1.84 -10.68 -1.39
N LYS A 90 -2.70 -9.96 -2.12
CA LYS A 90 -2.72 -9.97 -3.58
C LYS A 90 -1.42 -9.42 -4.17
N ILE A 91 -0.92 -8.29 -3.63
CA ILE A 91 0.36 -7.70 -4.04
C ILE A 91 1.50 -8.69 -3.81
N ASN A 92 1.54 -9.35 -2.64
CA ASN A 92 2.58 -10.34 -2.34
C ASN A 92 2.57 -11.52 -3.33
N VAL A 93 1.38 -12.01 -3.69
CA VAL A 93 1.26 -13.08 -4.71
C VAL A 93 1.77 -12.61 -6.07
N MET A 94 1.42 -11.39 -6.49
CA MET A 94 1.85 -10.84 -7.79
C MET A 94 3.36 -10.56 -7.85
N LEU A 95 3.92 -9.97 -6.79
CA LEU A 95 5.36 -9.79 -6.67
C LEU A 95 6.11 -11.14 -6.64
N ALA A 96 5.52 -12.18 -6.05
CA ALA A 96 6.12 -13.51 -6.05
C ALA A 96 6.04 -14.21 -7.43
N SER A 97 4.94 -14.02 -8.17
CA SER A 97 4.76 -14.61 -9.51
C SER A 97 5.53 -13.86 -10.60
N GLY A 98 5.79 -12.56 -10.41
CA GLY A 98 6.34 -11.67 -11.43
C GLY A 98 5.32 -11.24 -12.49
N ASP A 99 4.05 -11.60 -12.32
CA ASP A 99 2.94 -11.19 -13.19
C ASP A 99 2.46 -9.80 -12.75
N LEU A 100 3.18 -8.78 -13.20
CA LEU A 100 2.96 -7.38 -12.83
C LEU A 100 2.36 -6.59 -13.98
N PRO A 101 1.35 -5.72 -13.74
CA PRO A 101 0.94 -4.72 -14.71
C PRO A 101 2.05 -3.67 -14.92
N GLU A 102 1.91 -2.80 -15.92
CA GLU A 102 2.88 -1.72 -16.15
C GLU A 102 2.98 -0.75 -14.97
N VAL A 103 1.90 -0.55 -14.20
CA VAL A 103 1.89 0.25 -12.97
C VAL A 103 1.30 -0.56 -11.80
N THR A 104 2.13 -0.86 -10.81
CA THR A 104 1.73 -1.64 -9.63
C THR A 104 1.64 -0.72 -8.41
N PHE A 105 0.49 -0.74 -7.72
CA PHE A 105 0.37 -0.14 -6.39
C PHE A 105 1.14 -0.97 -5.36
N VAL A 106 1.90 -0.30 -4.50
CA VAL A 106 2.65 -0.91 -3.40
C VAL A 106 2.32 -0.21 -2.10
N GLU A 107 1.99 -0.99 -1.07
CA GLU A 107 1.64 -0.44 0.25
C GLU A 107 2.89 0.06 1.00
N SER A 108 3.98 -0.70 0.91
CA SER A 108 5.20 -0.42 1.64
C SER A 108 6.44 -0.71 0.78
N LEU A 109 7.33 0.28 0.69
CA LEU A 109 8.66 0.09 0.12
C LEU A 109 9.50 -0.88 0.93
N LEU A 110 9.17 -1.15 2.21
CA LEU A 110 9.89 -2.12 3.04
C LEU A 110 9.48 -3.56 2.78
N ASN A 111 8.55 -3.82 1.85
CA ASN A 111 8.17 -5.17 1.47
C ASN A 111 9.40 -5.96 0.96
N PRO A 112 9.78 -7.10 1.57
CA PRO A 112 11.01 -7.81 1.22
C PRO A 112 11.05 -8.33 -0.22
N GLN A 113 9.90 -8.75 -0.75
CA GLN A 113 9.82 -9.24 -2.13
C GLN A 113 9.95 -8.08 -3.12
N LEU A 114 9.32 -6.93 -2.84
CA LEU A 114 9.50 -5.71 -3.63
C LEU A 114 10.96 -5.27 -3.67
N GLN A 115 11.62 -5.20 -2.51
CA GLN A 115 13.04 -4.85 -2.38
C GLN A 115 13.94 -5.76 -3.21
N LYS A 116 13.69 -7.07 -3.16
CA LYS A 116 14.40 -8.06 -3.98
C LYS A 116 14.21 -7.79 -5.48
N MET A 117 12.98 -7.52 -5.92
CA MET A 117 12.68 -7.26 -7.33
C MET A 117 13.26 -5.94 -7.84
N ILE A 118 13.30 -4.90 -6.99
CA ILE A 118 14.03 -3.65 -7.27
C ILE A 118 15.51 -3.96 -7.51
N GLY A 119 16.14 -4.75 -6.63
CA GLY A 119 17.54 -5.17 -6.78
C GLY A 119 17.79 -6.04 -8.02
N GLN A 120 16.77 -6.75 -8.51
CA GLN A 120 16.81 -7.52 -9.76
C GLN A 120 16.56 -6.68 -11.02
N GLY A 121 16.24 -5.39 -10.87
CA GLY A 121 16.00 -4.48 -11.98
C GLY A 121 14.63 -4.64 -12.65
N VAL A 122 13.65 -5.22 -11.95
CA VAL A 122 12.28 -5.40 -12.48
C VAL A 122 11.56 -4.05 -12.61
N PHE A 123 11.84 -3.10 -11.72
CA PHE A 123 11.21 -1.78 -11.70
C PHE A 123 12.12 -0.70 -12.30
N TRP A 124 11.51 0.29 -12.95
CA TRP A 124 12.23 1.43 -13.51
C TRP A 124 12.77 2.36 -12.41
N ASP A 125 14.01 2.80 -12.60
CA ASP A 125 14.57 3.93 -11.85
C ASP A 125 13.91 5.21 -12.34
N LEU A 126 13.03 5.78 -11.51
CA LEU A 126 12.27 6.99 -11.80
C LEU A 126 13.10 8.26 -11.59
N THR A 127 14.22 8.20 -10.87
CA THR A 127 15.04 9.36 -10.50
C THR A 127 15.38 10.30 -11.66
N PRO A 128 15.84 9.84 -12.84
CA PRO A 128 16.18 10.75 -13.94
C PRO A 128 14.96 11.47 -14.53
N PHE A 129 13.77 10.89 -14.40
CA PHE A 129 12.55 11.39 -15.02
C PHE A 129 11.86 12.45 -14.16
N ILE A 130 11.95 12.40 -12.83
CA ILE A 130 11.19 13.26 -11.90
C ILE A 130 11.26 14.76 -12.29
N LYS A 131 12.45 15.26 -12.64
CA LYS A 131 12.68 16.67 -13.00
C LYS A 131 11.96 17.11 -14.28
N ASP A 132 11.64 16.18 -15.17
CA ASP A 132 11.01 16.46 -16.47
C ASP A 132 9.48 16.60 -16.33
N TYR A 133 8.91 16.26 -15.16
CA TYR A 133 7.48 16.34 -14.87
C TYR A 133 7.20 17.41 -13.80
N PRO A 134 6.69 18.61 -14.17
CA PRO A 134 6.50 19.73 -13.24
C PRO A 134 5.65 19.44 -12.01
N ASN A 135 4.67 18.54 -12.14
CA ASN A 135 3.81 18.13 -11.03
C ASN A 135 4.53 17.21 -10.03
N LEU A 136 5.52 16.45 -10.49
CA LEU A 136 6.34 15.56 -9.66
C LEU A 136 7.57 16.30 -9.09
N SER A 137 8.08 17.31 -9.79
CA SER A 137 9.25 18.10 -9.37
C SER A 137 8.91 19.25 -8.42
N GLN A 138 7.70 19.29 -7.85
CA GLN A 138 7.31 20.36 -6.95
C GLN A 138 8.13 20.33 -5.66
N PRO A 139 8.57 21.48 -5.12
CA PRO A 139 9.31 21.53 -3.85
C PRO A 139 8.58 20.87 -2.68
N ALA A 140 7.24 20.90 -2.69
CA ALA A 140 6.40 20.24 -1.68
C ALA A 140 6.57 18.72 -1.62
N LEU A 141 7.13 18.09 -2.66
CA LEU A 141 7.38 16.65 -2.73
C LEU A 141 8.85 16.28 -2.42
N ALA A 142 9.74 17.25 -2.19
CA ALA A 142 11.18 17.01 -2.08
C ALA A 142 11.56 16.08 -0.92
N GLU A 143 10.92 16.25 0.23
CA GLU A 143 11.09 15.38 1.40
C GLU A 143 10.63 13.96 1.08
N MET A 144 9.43 13.82 0.50
CA MET A 144 8.90 12.50 0.12
C MET A 144 9.79 11.76 -0.88
N TRP A 145 10.36 12.47 -1.86
CA TRP A 145 11.32 11.90 -2.79
C TRP A 145 12.67 11.53 -2.17
N THR A 146 12.99 12.09 -1.01
CA THR A 146 14.17 11.72 -0.23
C THR A 146 13.87 10.47 0.58
N ASP A 147 12.70 10.43 1.22
CA ASP A 147 12.26 9.33 2.09
C ASP A 147 11.88 8.06 1.31
N SER A 148 11.40 8.20 0.07
CA SER A 148 11.01 7.07 -0.78
C SER A 148 12.18 6.38 -1.49
N LYS A 149 13.42 6.78 -1.19
CA LYS A 149 14.58 6.21 -1.87
C LYS A 149 14.87 4.79 -1.42
N VAL A 150 15.17 3.95 -2.40
CA VAL A 150 15.77 2.63 -2.20
C VAL A 150 17.16 2.68 -2.83
N ASP A 151 18.20 2.46 -2.03
CA ASP A 151 19.61 2.54 -2.46
C ASP A 151 19.94 3.83 -3.25
N GLY A 152 19.40 4.96 -2.80
CA GLY A 152 19.64 6.29 -3.36
C GLY A 152 18.77 6.68 -4.57
N LYS A 153 17.93 5.77 -5.07
CA LYS A 153 17.08 5.92 -6.27
C LYS A 153 15.59 5.84 -5.93
N ASN A 154 14.74 6.36 -6.80
CA ASN A 154 13.29 6.33 -6.62
C ASN A 154 12.65 5.32 -7.58
N TYR A 155 11.84 4.41 -7.04
CA TYR A 155 11.16 3.34 -7.80
C TYR A 155 9.63 3.41 -7.71
N SER A 156 9.10 4.32 -6.90
CA SER A 156 7.67 4.54 -6.71
C SER A 156 7.36 6.03 -6.73
N ILE A 157 6.19 6.41 -7.23
CA ILE A 157 5.66 7.76 -7.05
C ILE A 157 5.02 7.84 -5.66
N PRO A 158 5.50 8.71 -4.76
CA PRO A 158 4.96 8.78 -3.40
C PRO A 158 3.55 9.39 -3.42
N ARG A 159 2.66 8.81 -2.61
CA ARG A 159 1.34 9.38 -2.37
C ARG A 159 1.47 10.51 -1.37
N TYR A 160 1.17 11.75 -1.77
CA TYR A 160 1.27 12.90 -0.89
C TYR A 160 0.46 12.69 0.39
N TYR A 161 1.13 12.78 1.52
CA TYR A 161 0.53 12.74 2.85
C TYR A 161 1.12 13.91 3.64
N PRO A 162 0.32 14.91 4.03
CA PRO A 162 0.85 16.03 4.80
C PRO A 162 1.40 15.51 6.14
N SER A 163 2.54 16.04 6.56
CA SER A 163 3.20 15.70 7.84
C SER A 163 2.40 16.15 9.07
N TYR A 164 1.35 16.94 8.87
CA TYR A 164 0.42 17.41 9.89
C TYR A 164 -0.98 16.83 9.67
N GLY A 165 -1.69 16.55 10.76
CA GLY A 165 -3.06 16.03 10.72
C GLY A 165 -3.18 14.51 10.52
N GLY A 166 -2.06 13.78 10.51
CA GLY A 166 -2.04 12.31 10.57
C GLY A 166 -2.15 11.78 12.01
N GLY A 167 -2.80 10.64 12.18
CA GLY A 167 -2.87 9.90 13.45
C GLY A 167 -4.30 9.56 13.88
N ALA A 168 -4.46 8.39 14.50
CA ALA A 168 -5.69 8.03 15.20
C ALA A 168 -5.62 8.61 16.61
N PHE A 169 -6.51 9.55 16.92
CA PHE A 169 -6.64 10.13 18.25
C PHE A 169 -7.95 9.65 18.89
N PRO A 170 -7.95 9.33 20.19
CA PRO A 170 -9.19 9.01 20.88
C PRO A 170 -10.12 10.23 20.89
N ILE A 171 -11.37 10.02 20.49
CA ILE A 171 -12.41 11.06 20.51
C ILE A 171 -13.40 10.68 21.62
N LEU A 172 -13.72 11.63 22.49
CA LEU A 172 -14.62 11.45 23.62
C LEU A 172 -15.97 12.16 23.40
N ARG A 173 -17.04 11.52 23.87
CA ARG A 173 -18.40 12.09 23.90
C ARG A 173 -18.50 13.18 24.96
N LYS A 174 -18.27 14.44 24.55
CA LYS A 174 -18.33 15.61 25.43
C LYS A 174 -19.67 15.78 26.12
N ASP A 175 -20.75 15.48 25.42
CA ASP A 175 -22.11 15.50 25.94
C ASP A 175 -22.34 14.47 27.05
N TRP A 176 -21.75 13.27 26.92
CA TRP A 176 -21.78 12.27 27.98
C TRP A 176 -20.97 12.71 29.20
N MET A 177 -19.79 13.31 28.97
CA MET A 177 -19.00 13.87 30.07
C MET A 177 -19.77 14.97 30.82
N ASP A 178 -20.42 15.88 30.10
CA ASP A 178 -21.18 16.99 30.69
C ASP A 178 -22.38 16.49 31.50
N LYS A 179 -23.14 15.51 30.98
CA LYS A 179 -24.27 14.90 31.69
C LYS A 179 -23.82 14.22 32.99
N LEU A 180 -22.64 13.61 32.99
CA LEU A 180 -22.08 12.91 34.14
C LEU A 180 -21.22 13.81 35.05
N GLY A 181 -21.03 15.09 34.71
CA GLY A 181 -20.18 16.02 35.45
C GLY A 181 -18.69 15.65 35.43
N LEU A 182 -18.23 14.99 34.37
CA LEU A 182 -16.84 14.53 34.21
C LEU A 182 -15.98 15.62 33.55
N GLN A 183 -14.72 15.69 33.96
CA GLN A 183 -13.72 16.52 33.30
C GLN A 183 -13.02 15.77 32.17
N THR A 184 -12.48 16.51 31.20
CA THR A 184 -11.64 15.93 30.15
C THR A 184 -10.42 15.24 30.78
N PRO A 185 -10.18 13.95 30.49
CA PRO A 185 -9.06 13.23 31.08
C PRO A 185 -7.73 13.73 30.52
N THR A 186 -6.75 13.87 31.41
CA THR A 186 -5.38 14.30 31.11
C THR A 186 -4.35 13.19 31.34
N THR A 187 -4.79 12.04 31.86
CA THR A 187 -3.97 10.85 32.13
C THR A 187 -4.71 9.58 31.71
N MET A 188 -3.97 8.48 31.50
CA MET A 188 -4.58 7.19 31.15
C MET A 188 -5.45 6.60 32.27
N ASP A 189 -5.18 6.93 33.53
CA ASP A 189 -6.03 6.54 34.66
C ASP A 189 -7.35 7.32 34.65
N GLN A 190 -7.31 8.64 34.44
CA GLN A 190 -8.54 9.43 34.27
C GLN A 190 -9.34 8.99 33.04
N PHE A 191 -8.66 8.64 31.95
CA PHE A 191 -9.31 8.11 30.76
C PHE A 191 -10.03 6.79 31.07
N PHE A 192 -9.38 5.87 31.80
CA PHE A 192 -10.01 4.65 32.30
C PHE A 192 -11.26 4.94 33.14
N ASP A 193 -11.20 5.90 34.06
CA ASP A 193 -12.32 6.26 34.92
C ASP A 193 -13.49 6.88 34.13
N VAL A 194 -13.21 7.68 33.10
CA VAL A 194 -14.23 8.22 32.19
C VAL A 194 -14.93 7.09 31.42
N LEU A 195 -14.16 6.14 30.86
CA LEU A 195 -14.73 4.98 30.17
C LEU A 195 -15.57 4.12 31.12
N LYS A 196 -15.10 3.91 32.35
CA LYS A 196 -15.87 3.20 33.37
C LYS A 196 -17.18 3.93 33.71
N ALA A 197 -17.15 5.25 33.83
CA ALA A 197 -18.34 6.04 34.07
C ALA A 197 -19.34 5.96 32.90
N PHE A 198 -18.87 5.94 31.65
CA PHE A 198 -19.72 5.72 30.47
C PHE A 198 -20.41 4.36 30.52
N LYS A 199 -19.71 3.32 31.00
CA LYS A 199 -20.28 1.98 31.17
C LYS A 199 -21.36 1.91 32.26
N GLU A 200 -21.15 2.60 33.38
CA GLU A 200 -21.89 2.35 34.62
C GLU A 200 -23.02 3.36 34.88
N LYS A 201 -23.03 4.51 34.20
CA LYS A 201 -23.89 5.64 34.58
C LYS A 201 -24.93 6.05 33.53
N ASP A 202 -25.19 5.20 32.53
CA ASP A 202 -26.23 5.43 31.51
C ASP A 202 -26.20 6.88 30.95
N PRO A 203 -25.05 7.31 30.40
CA PRO A 203 -24.96 8.64 29.83
C PRO A 203 -25.94 8.86 28.68
N ASN A 204 -26.46 7.81 28.04
CA ASN A 204 -27.49 7.96 27.01
C ASN A 204 -28.92 8.15 27.59
N GLY A 205 -29.19 7.64 28.81
CA GLY A 205 -30.43 7.84 29.57
C GLY A 205 -31.57 6.89 29.22
N ASN A 206 -31.30 5.74 28.60
CA ASN A 206 -32.33 4.78 28.18
C ASN A 206 -32.62 3.69 29.25
N GLY A 207 -31.91 3.71 30.37
CA GLY A 207 -32.04 2.75 31.46
C GLY A 207 -31.47 1.35 31.18
N GLN A 208 -30.71 1.18 30.09
CA GLN A 208 -30.07 -0.06 29.68
C GLN A 208 -28.55 0.12 29.73
N ALA A 209 -27.82 -0.96 30.02
CA ALA A 209 -26.36 -0.96 29.98
C ALA A 209 -25.88 -1.31 28.55
N ASP A 210 -26.20 -0.44 27.58
CA ASP A 210 -25.91 -0.65 26.16
C ASP A 210 -24.78 0.24 25.60
N GLU A 211 -24.18 1.09 26.44
CA GLU A 211 -22.98 1.82 26.05
C GLU A 211 -21.79 0.89 25.76
N ILE A 212 -21.15 1.15 24.62
CA ILE A 212 -19.79 0.71 24.34
C ILE A 212 -18.86 1.87 24.75
N PRO A 213 -18.13 1.79 25.88
CA PRO A 213 -17.38 2.93 26.38
C PRO A 213 -16.31 3.41 25.40
N TYR A 214 -15.64 2.45 24.76
CA TYR A 214 -14.68 2.72 23.72
C TYR A 214 -14.82 1.74 22.56
N ALA A 215 -15.16 2.25 21.38
CA ALA A 215 -15.28 1.47 20.15
C ALA A 215 -13.88 1.20 19.56
N ALA A 216 -13.16 0.29 20.20
CA ALA A 216 -11.80 -0.09 19.84
C ALA A 216 -11.75 -1.11 18.70
N ASN A 217 -10.68 -1.04 17.91
CA ASN A 217 -10.16 -2.13 17.08
C ASN A 217 -8.63 -2.22 17.22
N SER A 218 -8.02 -3.22 16.60
CA SER A 218 -6.57 -3.46 16.71
C SER A 218 -5.73 -2.22 16.29
N ASP A 219 -6.10 -1.57 15.19
CA ASP A 219 -5.41 -0.39 14.67
C ASP A 219 -5.55 0.84 15.58
N THR A 220 -6.76 1.10 16.06
CA THR A 220 -7.04 2.27 16.90
C THR A 220 -6.38 2.16 18.27
N MET A 221 -6.02 0.97 18.76
CA MET A 221 -5.36 0.79 20.06
C MET A 221 -3.89 1.21 20.08
N GLY A 222 -3.30 1.49 18.91
CA GLY A 222 -1.92 1.98 18.81
C GLY A 222 -1.66 3.26 19.62
N PHE A 223 -2.68 4.11 19.82
CA PHE A 223 -2.51 5.35 20.60
C PHE A 223 -2.10 5.08 22.06
N VAL A 224 -2.58 3.98 22.67
CA VAL A 224 -2.22 3.63 24.05
C VAL A 224 -0.72 3.41 24.15
N TYR A 225 -0.17 2.58 23.26
CA TYR A 225 1.28 2.39 23.18
C TYR A 225 2.02 3.71 22.93
N GLY A 226 1.47 4.58 22.07
CA GLY A 226 2.04 5.90 21.80
C GLY A 226 2.12 6.80 23.03
N VAL A 227 1.06 6.85 23.86
CA VAL A 227 1.01 7.64 25.09
C VAL A 227 2.05 7.14 26.10
N PHE A 228 2.13 5.83 26.33
CA PHE A 228 3.09 5.26 27.28
C PHE A 228 4.54 5.39 26.79
N ASN A 229 4.80 5.18 25.50
CA ASN A 229 6.16 5.30 24.96
C ASN A 229 6.61 6.76 24.78
N GLY A 230 5.68 7.72 24.71
CA GLY A 230 5.95 9.13 24.43
C GLY A 230 6.34 9.40 22.98
N VAL A 231 6.07 8.45 22.07
CA VAL A 231 6.36 8.56 20.63
C VAL A 231 5.33 7.74 19.86
N GLN A 232 4.94 8.20 18.68
CA GLN A 232 4.12 7.40 17.76
C GLN A 232 5.00 6.52 16.87
N GLY A 233 4.58 5.28 16.63
CA GLY A 233 5.25 4.34 15.74
C GLY A 233 6.07 3.26 16.44
N ALA A 234 6.80 2.49 15.64
CA ALA A 234 7.51 1.28 16.09
C ALA A 234 8.90 1.54 16.70
N TRP A 235 9.42 2.77 16.59
CA TRP A 235 10.78 3.11 16.99
C TRP A 235 10.82 4.39 17.83
N LYS A 236 11.75 4.42 18.79
CA LYS A 236 12.01 5.56 19.66
C LYS A 236 13.49 5.91 19.60
N LEU A 237 13.81 7.20 19.56
CA LEU A 237 15.19 7.66 19.75
C LEU A 237 15.51 7.66 21.25
N LYS A 238 16.56 6.93 21.63
CA LYS A 238 17.06 6.81 23.01
C LYS A 238 18.58 6.74 22.95
N ASP A 239 19.25 7.70 23.57
CA ASP A 239 20.72 7.81 23.58
C ASP A 239 21.32 7.77 22.15
N ASP A 240 20.76 8.57 21.25
CA ASP A 240 21.12 8.65 19.81
C ASP A 240 20.98 7.33 19.04
N LYS A 241 20.25 6.37 19.58
CA LYS A 241 19.95 5.08 18.94
C LYS A 241 18.46 4.89 18.78
N LEU A 242 18.07 4.34 17.63
CA LEU A 242 16.71 3.86 17.44
C LEU A 242 16.54 2.54 18.19
N VAL A 243 15.61 2.52 19.15
CA VAL A 243 15.18 1.33 19.87
C VAL A 243 13.75 0.97 19.47
N PRO A 244 13.43 -0.33 19.28
CA PRO A 244 12.06 -0.74 19.02
C PRO A 244 11.19 -0.41 20.23
N THR A 245 10.06 0.28 20.04
CA THR A 245 9.15 0.62 21.15
C THR A 245 8.60 -0.64 21.82
N ILE A 246 8.38 -1.70 21.05
CA ILE A 246 7.85 -2.98 21.54
C ILE A 246 8.74 -3.66 22.60
N THR A 247 10.04 -3.31 22.67
CA THR A 247 10.96 -3.88 23.67
C THR A 247 11.08 -3.05 24.95
N GLU A 248 10.43 -1.89 25.03
CA GLU A 248 10.51 -1.01 26.19
C GLU A 248 9.48 -1.38 27.28
N ASP A 249 9.81 -1.13 28.55
CA ASP A 249 8.89 -1.33 29.68
C ASP A 249 7.57 -0.55 29.52
N ALA A 250 7.62 0.62 28.87
CA ALA A 250 6.44 1.41 28.53
C ALA A 250 5.41 0.64 27.69
N SER A 251 5.87 -0.23 26.78
CA SER A 251 4.98 -1.08 25.98
C SER A 251 4.35 -2.19 26.82
N ARG A 252 5.07 -2.72 27.82
CA ARG A 252 4.49 -3.63 28.81
C ARG A 252 3.39 -2.93 29.63
N ASP A 253 3.64 -1.70 30.08
CA ASP A 253 2.66 -0.96 30.87
C ASP A 253 1.41 -0.59 30.07
N ALA A 254 1.58 -0.23 28.79
CA ALA A 254 0.48 -0.07 27.84
C ALA A 254 -0.37 -1.35 27.71
N LEU A 255 0.28 -2.51 27.53
CA LEU A 255 -0.41 -3.79 27.45
C LEU A 255 -1.17 -4.14 28.73
N LEU A 256 -0.59 -3.85 29.90
CA LEU A 256 -1.26 -4.04 31.18
C LEU A 256 -2.48 -3.12 31.35
N TRP A 257 -2.39 -1.88 30.88
CA TRP A 257 -3.53 -0.97 30.87
C TRP A 257 -4.65 -1.48 29.94
N ILE A 258 -4.30 -1.92 28.72
CA ILE A 258 -5.26 -2.52 27.78
C ILE A 258 -5.91 -3.74 28.42
N LYS A 259 -5.13 -4.64 29.03
CA LYS A 259 -5.67 -5.81 29.73
C LYS A 259 -6.66 -5.42 30.84
N LYS A 260 -6.30 -4.45 31.69
CA LYS A 260 -7.17 -3.96 32.77
C LYS A 260 -8.50 -3.43 32.22
N ALA A 261 -8.45 -2.67 31.12
CA ALA A 261 -9.64 -2.11 30.47
C ALA A 261 -10.48 -3.18 29.76
N TYR A 262 -9.86 -4.20 29.17
CA TYR A 262 -10.53 -5.36 28.61
C TYR A 262 -11.27 -6.16 29.68
N ASP A 263 -10.59 -6.47 30.79
CA ASP A 263 -11.16 -7.22 31.91
C ASP A 263 -12.34 -6.46 32.56
N ALA A 264 -12.31 -5.12 32.54
CA ALA A 264 -13.41 -4.25 32.96
C ALA A 264 -14.54 -4.11 31.92
N GLY A 265 -14.39 -4.69 30.73
CA GLY A 265 -15.37 -4.64 29.65
C GLY A 265 -15.59 -3.23 29.10
N LEU A 266 -14.50 -2.46 28.94
CA LEU A 266 -14.54 -1.08 28.43
C LEU A 266 -14.50 -0.98 26.89
N PHE A 267 -14.28 -2.10 26.19
CA PHE A 267 -14.33 -2.20 24.74
C PHE A 267 -14.87 -3.56 24.28
N PRO A 268 -15.26 -3.70 22.99
CA PRO A 268 -15.80 -4.95 22.46
C PRO A 268 -14.88 -6.14 22.68
N LYS A 269 -15.44 -7.32 23.02
CA LYS A 269 -14.64 -8.52 23.31
C LYS A 269 -13.87 -9.04 22.09
N ASP A 270 -14.39 -8.74 20.92
CA ASP A 270 -13.90 -9.08 19.58
C ASP A 270 -13.06 -7.97 18.94
N PHE A 271 -12.67 -6.92 19.67
CA PHE A 271 -11.91 -5.78 19.13
C PHE A 271 -10.64 -6.16 18.34
N ALA A 272 -10.06 -7.33 18.61
CA ALA A 272 -8.87 -7.81 17.91
C ALA A 272 -9.12 -8.20 16.44
N ILE A 273 -10.37 -8.43 16.04
CA ILE A 273 -10.79 -8.82 14.69
C ILE A 273 -11.76 -7.82 14.05
N LEU A 274 -12.02 -6.70 14.72
CA LEU A 274 -12.80 -5.56 14.20
C LEU A 274 -11.94 -4.62 13.35
#